data_AF-A0A852RS96-F1
#
_entry.id   AF-A0A852RS96-F1
#
_cell.length_a   1.000
_cell.length_b   1.000
_cell.length_c   1.000
_cell.angle_alpha   90.00
_cell.angle_beta   90.00
_cell.angle_gamma   90.00
#
_symmetry.space_group_name_H-M   'P 1'
#
loop_
_entity.id
_entity.type
_entity.pdbx_description
1 polymer ?
#
loop_
_entity_poly.entity_id
_entity_poly.type
_entity_poly.pdbx_seq_one_letter_code
_entity_poly.pdbx_strand_id
1 'polypeptide(L)'
;MPDHDPIEELTRFGAELGRAGGDMPLSAADVRRRGDRIRRRRTALVAGGAALAVATVTAPVLLLTGNQGPDKDLATKDPARSGPLSQHDLLTDDDTVYNGVEDWFATTTSEGDGQGGFHLCARESLTGLGATAVFQRDFELRNTQDPSVEITGDHFGEAIAQFPDAASAAAAYDTIADWVRDCSDQVAATESPDYTSFDPRPVDTGLEDSEAQVIDAHYGPVPSSLDDSGDLAFIAETGLVRVGSRIAVLGSTVIGQDYDFTDGTPVERMVPIAADRLQPGANEPTDPAAAPGTRIADDFPLASGWPATGNETDQPLTGPMRGLDPIALVACDTSATEPRRSDRLLAEWVDVEDVRFRQVTTYPSEDAAAEATAAIAAVFEACPEGPADQDGTVPRWEVRDVDAGDEAFAVLGWQQATGGPTPFGDTTLVVRVGRAVLIENRGGHAGNPQGREQEVVEAISDDAAPVVDAMCAFTDAGC
;
A
#
# COMPACT_ATOMS: atom_id res chain seq x y z
N MET A 1 34.90 43.73 -47.97
CA MET A 1 33.77 43.25 -47.17
C MET A 1 32.51 43.87 -47.75
N PRO A 2 31.74 43.14 -48.56
CA PRO A 2 30.37 43.50 -48.89
C PRO A 2 29.42 42.93 -47.84
N ASP A 3 28.54 43.78 -47.32
CA ASP A 3 27.47 43.44 -46.39
C ASP A 3 26.53 42.38 -46.99
N HIS A 4 26.38 41.28 -46.28
CA HIS A 4 25.41 40.23 -46.59
C HIS A 4 24.11 40.58 -45.88
N ASP A 5 23.06 40.92 -46.63
CA ASP A 5 21.73 41.21 -46.09
C ASP A 5 20.96 39.88 -45.85
N PRO A 6 20.67 39.51 -44.59
CA PRO A 6 20.00 38.25 -44.26
C PRO A 6 18.53 38.18 -44.73
N ILE A 7 17.93 39.28 -45.21
CA ILE A 7 16.56 39.28 -45.75
C ILE A 7 16.50 38.72 -47.19
N GLU A 8 17.60 38.79 -47.96
CA GLU A 8 17.67 38.23 -49.31
C GLU A 8 17.75 36.69 -49.33
N GLU A 9 18.18 36.04 -48.23
CA GLU A 9 18.15 34.58 -48.12
C GLU A 9 16.74 34.02 -47.89
N LEU A 10 15.86 34.78 -47.24
CA LEU A 10 14.50 34.33 -46.93
C LEU A 10 13.56 34.34 -48.14
N THR A 11 13.82 35.18 -49.15
CA THR A 11 13.05 35.17 -50.40
C THR A 11 13.44 34.02 -51.34
N ARG A 12 14.60 33.37 -51.13
CA ARG A 12 15.05 32.22 -51.92
C ARG A 12 14.37 30.90 -51.52
N PHE A 13 13.94 30.76 -50.26
CA PHE A 13 13.26 29.56 -49.77
C PHE A 13 11.82 29.39 -50.30
N GLY A 14 11.23 30.42 -50.91
CA GLY A 14 9.83 30.38 -51.40
C GLY A 14 9.64 29.93 -52.86
N ALA A 15 10.71 29.78 -53.65
CA ALA A 15 10.61 29.61 -55.11
C ALA A 15 10.96 28.20 -55.65
N GLU A 16 11.45 27.27 -54.82
CA GLU A 16 11.89 25.93 -55.24
C GLU A 16 11.05 24.74 -54.72
N LEU A 17 9.87 24.98 -54.11
CA LEU A 17 8.93 23.91 -53.72
C LEU A 17 7.80 23.65 -54.72
N GLY A 18 7.97 24.10 -55.97
CA GLY A 18 7.02 23.89 -57.05
C GLY A 18 7.39 22.75 -58.00
N ARG A 19 7.47 21.50 -57.52
CA ARG A 19 7.29 20.20 -58.27
C ARG A 19 7.89 19.01 -57.52
N ALA A 20 7.16 18.48 -56.54
CA ALA A 20 7.17 17.07 -56.16
C ALA A 20 5.91 16.82 -55.31
N GLY A 21 5.05 15.89 -55.72
CA GLY A 21 3.80 15.61 -55.04
C GLY A 21 4.04 14.93 -53.69
N GLY A 22 3.78 15.67 -52.60
CA GLY A 22 3.64 15.14 -51.26
C GLY A 22 2.17 14.90 -50.93
N ASP A 23 1.89 13.81 -50.23
CA ASP A 23 0.55 13.37 -49.87
C ASP A 23 -0.26 14.47 -49.16
N MET A 24 -1.49 14.66 -49.65
CA MET A 24 -2.46 15.58 -49.05
C MET A 24 -2.78 15.15 -47.60
N PRO A 25 -2.97 16.10 -46.66
CA PRO A 25 -3.47 15.78 -45.34
C PRO A 25 -4.79 15.01 -45.46
N LEU A 26 -4.91 13.90 -44.72
CA LEU A 26 -6.07 13.02 -44.75
C LEU A 26 -7.35 13.86 -44.64
N SER A 27 -8.29 13.64 -45.56
CA SER A 27 -9.56 14.36 -45.51
C SER A 27 -10.28 14.06 -44.19
N ALA A 28 -11.07 15.00 -43.67
CA ALA A 28 -11.87 14.78 -42.47
C ALA A 28 -12.77 13.52 -42.57
N ALA A 29 -13.13 13.11 -43.79
CA ALA A 29 -13.85 11.86 -44.03
C ALA A 29 -12.96 10.62 -43.82
N ASP A 30 -11.68 10.67 -44.15
CA ASP A 30 -10.73 9.56 -43.93
C ASP A 30 -10.31 9.43 -42.48
N VAL A 31 -10.20 10.55 -41.76
CA VAL A 31 -10.01 10.55 -40.29
C VAL A 31 -11.21 9.89 -39.60
N ARG A 32 -12.44 10.23 -39.97
CA ARG A 32 -13.66 9.59 -39.44
C ARG A 32 -13.71 8.09 -39.78
N ARG A 33 -13.37 7.73 -41.04
CA ARG A 33 -13.34 6.33 -41.49
C ARG A 33 -12.28 5.49 -40.77
N ARG A 34 -11.15 6.10 -40.39
CA ARG A 34 -10.10 5.46 -39.59
C ARG A 34 -10.53 5.31 -38.13
N GLY A 35 -11.19 6.33 -37.56
CA GLY A 35 -11.79 6.27 -36.22
C GLY A 35 -12.86 5.16 -36.10
N ASP A 36 -13.76 5.06 -37.08
CA ASP A 36 -14.78 4.01 -37.10
C ASP A 36 -14.19 2.59 -37.24
N ARG A 37 -13.07 2.46 -37.95
CA ARG A 37 -12.38 1.18 -38.10
C ARG A 37 -11.71 0.72 -36.80
N ILE A 38 -11.17 1.65 -36.02
CA ILE A 38 -10.58 1.37 -34.70
C ILE A 38 -11.66 0.95 -33.70
N ARG A 39 -12.80 1.65 -33.67
CA ARG A 39 -13.94 1.27 -32.80
C ARG A 39 -14.46 -0.12 -33.12
N ARG A 40 -14.63 -0.47 -34.39
CA ARG A 40 -15.09 -1.81 -34.81
C ARG A 40 -14.10 -2.93 -34.47
N ARG A 41 -12.78 -2.65 -34.45
CA ARG A 41 -11.78 -3.63 -34.00
C ARG A 41 -11.84 -3.89 -32.49
N ARG A 42 -12.12 -2.86 -31.69
CA ARG A 42 -12.32 -3.03 -30.23
C ARG A 42 -13.60 -3.81 -29.89
N THR A 43 -14.68 -3.65 -30.65
CA THR A 43 -15.94 -4.40 -30.39
C THR A 43 -15.88 -5.87 -30.83
N ALA A 44 -14.94 -6.25 -31.71
CA ALA A 44 -14.82 -7.63 -32.20
C ALA A 44 -13.97 -8.56 -31.30
N LEU A 45 -13.28 -8.03 -30.29
CA LEU A 45 -12.42 -8.82 -29.38
C LEU A 45 -13.09 -9.19 -28.03
N VAL A 46 -14.34 -8.75 -27.78
CA VAL A 46 -15.05 -8.98 -26.49
C VAL A 46 -16.12 -10.08 -26.58
N ALA A 47 -16.33 -10.69 -27.76
CA ALA A 47 -17.32 -11.77 -27.93
C ALA A 47 -16.62 -13.13 -28.10
N GLY A 48 -16.15 -13.72 -27.00
CA GLY A 48 -15.37 -14.95 -27.05
C GLY A 48 -15.20 -15.73 -25.74
N GLY A 49 -16.28 -15.89 -24.96
CA GLY A 49 -16.53 -17.06 -24.12
C GLY A 49 -15.62 -17.36 -22.91
N ALA A 50 -16.14 -17.10 -21.71
CA ALA A 50 -16.11 -18.03 -20.58
C ALA A 50 -17.14 -17.58 -19.54
N ALA A 51 -18.11 -18.44 -19.24
CA ALA A 51 -19.02 -18.25 -18.11
C ALA A 51 -18.33 -18.81 -16.86
N LEU A 52 -17.69 -17.93 -16.09
CA LEU A 52 -17.33 -18.18 -14.69
C LEU A 52 -18.35 -17.43 -13.83
N ALA A 53 -19.05 -18.17 -12.99
CA ALA A 53 -19.87 -17.58 -11.94
C ALA A 53 -18.90 -16.96 -10.92
N VAL A 54 -18.68 -15.65 -11.05
CA VAL A 54 -18.01 -14.85 -10.01
C VAL A 54 -19.08 -14.57 -8.97
N ALA A 55 -18.97 -15.24 -7.82
CA ALA A 55 -19.61 -14.75 -6.61
C ALA A 55 -18.90 -13.46 -6.23
N THR A 56 -19.52 -12.32 -6.51
CA THR A 56 -19.08 -11.02 -6.02
C THR A 56 -19.34 -11.01 -4.51
N VAL A 57 -18.37 -11.46 -3.73
CA VAL A 57 -18.29 -11.08 -2.32
C VAL A 57 -18.01 -9.58 -2.32
N THR A 58 -19.00 -8.80 -1.91
CA THR A 58 -18.81 -7.38 -1.60
C THR A 58 -17.91 -7.32 -0.37
N ALA A 59 -16.60 -7.33 -0.57
CA ALA A 59 -15.65 -6.95 0.46
C ALA A 59 -15.96 -5.49 0.85
N PRO A 60 -15.94 -5.14 2.15
CA PRO A 60 -16.07 -3.75 2.56
C PRO A 60 -14.96 -2.92 1.91
N VAL A 61 -15.33 -1.75 1.39
CA VAL A 61 -14.42 -0.77 0.81
C VAL A 61 -13.54 -0.25 1.95
N LEU A 62 -12.26 -0.64 1.97
CA LEU A 62 -11.26 -0.22 2.96
C LEU A 62 -10.42 0.93 2.39
N LEU A 63 -10.36 2.05 3.12
CA LEU A 63 -9.52 3.22 2.87
C LEU A 63 -8.40 3.25 3.95
N LEU A 64 -7.14 3.49 3.58
CA LEU A 64 -5.95 3.30 4.44
C LEU A 64 -5.13 4.61 4.63
N THR A 65 -4.58 4.81 5.85
CA THR A 65 -3.69 5.92 6.27
C THR A 65 -2.70 5.46 7.39
N GLY A 66 -1.38 5.73 7.32
CA GLY A 66 -0.37 5.54 8.41
C GLY A 66 0.88 6.47 8.35
N ASN A 67 1.55 6.75 9.48
CA ASN A 67 2.58 7.80 9.71
C ASN A 67 3.84 7.31 10.50
N GLN A 68 4.98 8.03 10.40
CA GLN A 68 6.42 7.67 10.61
C GLN A 68 7.04 7.40 12.01
N GLY A 69 8.19 6.66 12.04
CA GLY A 69 9.33 6.90 12.98
C GLY A 69 10.38 5.77 13.18
N PRO A 70 11.66 6.05 13.55
CA PRO A 70 12.86 5.39 12.98
C PRO A 70 13.64 4.36 13.86
N ASP A 71 14.66 3.78 13.17
CA ASP A 71 15.74 2.82 13.48
C ASP A 71 15.34 1.40 13.90
N LYS A 72 15.63 0.39 13.04
CA LYS A 72 15.23 -1.02 13.16
C LYS A 72 16.46 -1.96 13.28
N ASP A 73 16.55 -2.71 14.39
CA ASP A 73 17.57 -3.72 14.66
C ASP A 73 16.98 -5.09 14.30
N LEU A 74 17.63 -5.78 13.36
CA LEU A 74 17.06 -6.92 12.63
C LEU A 74 16.87 -8.16 13.54
N ALA A 75 15.63 -8.59 13.73
CA ALA A 75 15.31 -9.77 14.54
C ALA A 75 15.73 -11.06 13.81
N THR A 76 16.45 -11.94 14.51
CA THR A 76 16.87 -13.26 14.00
C THR A 76 15.66 -14.15 13.68
N LYS A 77 15.54 -14.58 12.41
CA LYS A 77 14.41 -15.36 11.85
C LYS A 77 14.59 -16.88 11.92
N ASP A 78 13.47 -17.61 11.93
CA ASP A 78 13.41 -19.07 11.79
C ASP A 78 13.41 -19.46 10.29
N PRO A 79 14.48 -20.09 9.76
CA PRO A 79 14.60 -20.44 8.35
C PRO A 79 13.64 -21.55 7.89
N ALA A 80 12.85 -22.17 8.79
CA ALA A 80 12.04 -23.33 8.46
C ALA A 80 10.69 -23.03 7.77
N ARG A 81 10.23 -21.77 7.73
CA ARG A 81 8.98 -21.39 7.04
C ARG A 81 9.26 -20.71 5.70
N SER A 82 9.64 -21.48 4.69
CA SER A 82 9.65 -21.00 3.31
C SER A 82 8.22 -20.95 2.73
N GLY A 83 7.49 -19.88 3.02
CA GLY A 83 6.19 -19.60 2.39
C GLY A 83 6.34 -19.15 0.92
N PRO A 84 5.30 -19.29 0.08
CA PRO A 84 5.26 -18.61 -1.22
C PRO A 84 5.32 -17.09 -1.03
N LEU A 85 5.78 -16.36 -2.05
CA LEU A 85 5.69 -14.90 -2.06
C LEU A 85 4.22 -14.48 -2.06
N SER A 86 3.92 -13.40 -1.36
CA SER A 86 2.57 -12.87 -1.17
C SER A 86 2.58 -11.35 -1.09
N GLN A 87 1.40 -10.74 -1.06
CA GLN A 87 1.26 -9.30 -0.83
C GLN A 87 1.80 -8.82 0.53
N HIS A 88 1.95 -9.73 1.51
CA HIS A 88 2.47 -9.41 2.83
C HIS A 88 3.99 -9.18 2.84
N ASP A 89 4.69 -9.62 1.79
CA ASP A 89 6.12 -9.39 1.61
C ASP A 89 6.41 -7.98 1.02
N LEU A 90 5.38 -7.17 0.69
CA LEU A 90 5.51 -5.76 0.27
C LEU A 90 5.64 -4.84 1.50
N LEU A 91 6.33 -3.71 1.36
CA LEU A 91 6.31 -2.58 2.28
C LEU A 91 4.89 -2.11 2.56
N THR A 92 4.62 -1.75 3.80
CA THR A 92 3.39 -1.12 4.28
C THR A 92 3.62 0.36 4.54
N ASP A 93 2.55 1.10 4.81
CA ASP A 93 2.61 2.51 5.25
C ASP A 93 3.64 2.69 6.40
N ASP A 94 3.74 1.72 7.31
CA ASP A 94 4.65 1.77 8.46
C ASP A 94 6.12 1.46 8.15
N ASP A 95 6.41 0.96 6.94
CA ASP A 95 7.79 0.77 6.49
C ASP A 95 8.26 1.89 5.60
N THR A 96 7.33 2.62 5.01
CA THR A 96 7.69 3.74 4.17
C THR A 96 8.10 4.93 5.02
N VAL A 97 9.05 5.69 4.49
CA VAL A 97 9.54 6.90 5.12
C VAL A 97 9.78 7.95 4.06
N TYR A 98 9.42 9.20 4.33
CA TYR A 98 9.83 10.35 3.52
C TYR A 98 10.48 11.42 4.41
N ASN A 99 9.70 12.26 5.08
CA ASN A 99 10.22 13.27 6.03
C ASN A 99 9.24 13.52 7.21
N GLY A 100 9.67 14.26 8.24
CA GLY A 100 8.85 14.46 9.45
C GLY A 100 7.52 15.23 9.28
N VAL A 101 7.15 15.66 8.07
CA VAL A 101 5.88 16.34 7.76
C VAL A 101 5.05 15.65 6.67
N GLU A 102 5.63 14.68 5.95
CA GLU A 102 5.05 14.02 4.79
C GLU A 102 5.48 12.56 4.74
N ASP A 103 4.58 11.67 4.34
CA ASP A 103 4.90 10.24 4.22
C ASP A 103 4.18 9.56 3.06
N TRP A 104 4.61 8.35 2.73
CA TRP A 104 3.99 7.54 1.69
C TRP A 104 2.87 6.68 2.26
N PHE A 105 1.81 6.51 1.47
CA PHE A 105 0.62 5.77 1.88
C PHE A 105 0.19 4.85 0.75
N ALA A 106 0.00 3.58 1.04
CA ALA A 106 -0.42 2.59 0.06
C ALA A 106 -1.78 2.98 -0.52
N THR A 107 -1.89 2.94 -1.84
CA THR A 107 -3.11 3.27 -2.59
C THR A 107 -3.67 2.04 -3.29
N THR A 108 -2.81 1.25 -3.92
CA THR A 108 -3.20 0.08 -4.71
C THR A 108 -2.22 -1.04 -4.43
N THR A 109 -2.73 -2.26 -4.23
CA THR A 109 -1.93 -3.49 -4.21
C THR A 109 -2.47 -4.43 -5.28
N SER A 110 -1.59 -5.08 -6.04
CA SER A 110 -1.99 -6.00 -7.10
C SER A 110 -1.08 -7.22 -7.19
N GLU A 111 -1.68 -8.36 -7.55
CA GLU A 111 -0.96 -9.59 -7.90
C GLU A 111 -0.62 -9.61 -9.40
N GLY A 112 0.57 -10.10 -9.71
CA GLY A 112 1.12 -10.18 -11.06
C GLY A 112 1.86 -8.91 -11.49
N ASP A 113 2.09 -8.79 -12.79
CA ASP A 113 2.78 -7.63 -13.38
C ASP A 113 1.94 -6.34 -13.38
N GLY A 114 0.74 -6.33 -12.79
CA GLY A 114 -0.12 -5.15 -12.75
C GLY A 114 -0.63 -4.73 -14.14
N GLN A 115 -1.21 -3.53 -14.22
CA GLN A 115 -1.57 -2.87 -15.50
C GLN A 115 -0.51 -1.87 -15.97
N GLY A 116 0.35 -1.41 -15.07
CA GLY A 116 1.49 -0.53 -15.34
C GLY A 116 2.81 -1.29 -15.39
N GLY A 117 3.87 -0.64 -15.87
CA GLY A 117 5.22 -1.16 -15.67
C GLY A 117 5.60 -1.00 -14.20
N PHE A 118 6.30 -1.98 -13.63
CA PHE A 118 6.75 -1.93 -12.24
C PHE A 118 7.78 -0.82 -11.94
N HIS A 119 8.36 -0.22 -12.99
CA HIS A 119 9.32 0.86 -12.90
C HIS A 119 9.33 1.66 -14.21
N LEU A 120 9.63 2.97 -14.16
CA LEU A 120 9.70 3.84 -15.34
C LEU A 120 10.66 3.31 -16.41
N CYS A 121 11.78 2.74 -15.98
CA CYS A 121 12.83 2.22 -16.87
C CYS A 121 12.60 0.78 -17.32
N ALA A 122 11.52 0.12 -16.88
CA ALA A 122 11.27 -1.28 -17.20
C ALA A 122 11.08 -1.47 -18.71
N ARG A 123 11.82 -2.43 -19.30
CA ARG A 123 11.74 -2.75 -20.74
C ARG A 123 10.86 -3.97 -21.03
N GLU A 124 10.61 -4.78 -20.02
CA GLU A 124 9.66 -5.89 -20.00
C GLU A 124 9.17 -6.11 -18.56
N SER A 125 8.22 -7.04 -18.37
CA SER A 125 7.66 -7.32 -17.05
C SER A 125 8.53 -8.26 -16.23
N LEU A 126 8.27 -8.37 -14.92
CA LEU A 126 9.01 -9.28 -14.04
C LEU A 126 8.74 -10.75 -14.39
N THR A 127 7.51 -11.09 -14.80
CA THR A 127 7.22 -12.41 -15.40
C THR A 127 7.99 -12.61 -16.71
N GLY A 128 8.18 -11.57 -17.51
CA GLY A 128 9.02 -11.59 -18.72
C GLY A 128 10.48 -11.96 -18.43
N LEU A 129 11.01 -11.47 -17.29
CA LEU A 129 12.33 -11.85 -16.75
C LEU A 129 12.37 -13.25 -16.12
N GLY A 130 11.24 -13.96 -16.05
CA GLY A 130 11.15 -15.33 -15.54
C GLY A 130 10.67 -15.45 -14.08
N ALA A 131 10.09 -14.39 -13.51
CA ALA A 131 9.43 -14.50 -12.20
C ALA A 131 8.26 -15.49 -12.25
N THR A 132 8.10 -16.26 -11.17
CA THR A 132 6.99 -17.21 -10.97
C THR A 132 5.85 -16.63 -10.14
N ALA A 133 6.12 -15.56 -9.38
CA ALA A 133 5.12 -14.77 -8.66
C ALA A 133 5.60 -13.32 -8.61
N VAL A 134 4.66 -12.37 -8.70
CA VAL A 134 4.92 -10.93 -8.68
C VAL A 134 3.81 -10.27 -7.86
N PHE A 135 4.16 -9.30 -7.03
CA PHE A 135 3.20 -8.42 -6.37
C PHE A 135 3.71 -6.98 -6.48
N GLN A 136 2.78 -6.03 -6.55
CA GLN A 136 3.10 -4.61 -6.65
C GLN A 136 2.24 -3.80 -5.69
N ARG A 137 2.80 -2.73 -5.17
CA ARG A 137 2.10 -1.74 -4.34
C ARG A 137 2.50 -0.33 -4.77
N ASP A 138 1.49 0.48 -5.04
CA ASP A 138 1.64 1.90 -5.34
C ASP A 138 1.35 2.71 -4.08
N PHE A 139 2.06 3.81 -3.92
CA PHE A 139 1.93 4.72 -2.81
C PHE A 139 1.77 6.16 -3.30
N GLU A 140 1.06 6.96 -2.51
CA GLU A 140 0.97 8.40 -2.69
C GLU A 140 1.59 9.13 -1.51
N LEU A 141 2.24 10.27 -1.78
CA LEU A 141 2.79 11.12 -0.74
C LEU A 141 1.67 11.99 -0.16
N ARG A 142 1.53 12.03 1.16
CA ARG A 142 0.55 12.92 1.83
C ARG A 142 1.23 13.74 2.91
N ASN A 143 0.74 14.97 3.11
CA ASN A 143 1.15 15.79 4.25
C ASN A 143 0.49 15.25 5.53
N THR A 144 1.31 14.83 6.50
CA THR A 144 0.84 14.19 7.73
C THR A 144 0.43 15.20 8.79
N GLN A 145 0.78 16.48 8.63
CA GLN A 145 0.43 17.56 9.56
C GLN A 145 -0.80 18.37 9.11
N ASP A 146 -0.97 18.53 7.80
CA ASP A 146 -2.10 19.20 7.18
C ASP A 146 -2.59 18.39 5.97
N PRO A 147 -3.49 17.41 6.19
CA PRO A 147 -4.03 16.57 5.12
C PRO A 147 -4.80 17.33 4.04
N SER A 148 -5.09 18.63 4.24
CA SER A 148 -5.74 19.46 3.21
C SER A 148 -4.77 19.94 2.12
N VAL A 149 -3.47 19.80 2.34
CA VAL A 149 -2.43 20.09 1.36
C VAL A 149 -2.27 18.87 0.44
N GLU A 150 -2.84 18.97 -0.75
CA GLU A 150 -2.66 17.97 -1.80
C GLU A 150 -1.23 18.04 -2.35
N ILE A 151 -0.57 16.87 -2.43
CA ILE A 151 0.74 16.72 -3.04
C ILE A 151 0.54 16.00 -4.37
N THR A 152 1.03 16.59 -5.46
CA THR A 152 0.79 16.07 -6.81
C THR A 152 2.08 15.90 -7.58
N GLY A 153 2.22 14.76 -8.25
CA GLY A 153 3.32 14.48 -9.18
C GLY A 153 4.43 13.63 -8.58
N ASP A 154 4.52 13.55 -7.26
CA ASP A 154 5.37 12.58 -6.55
C ASP A 154 4.74 11.18 -6.59
N HIS A 155 5.57 10.17 -6.74
CA HIS A 155 5.13 8.79 -6.84
C HIS A 155 6.15 7.85 -6.19
N PHE A 156 5.65 6.86 -5.46
CA PHE A 156 6.44 5.75 -4.98
C PHE A 156 5.73 4.44 -5.31
N GLY A 157 6.49 3.47 -5.79
CA GLY A 157 5.99 2.14 -6.09
C GLY A 157 7.00 1.08 -5.67
N GLU A 158 6.49 -0.05 -5.20
CA GLU A 158 7.28 -1.25 -4.94
C GLU A 158 6.76 -2.41 -5.78
N ALA A 159 7.69 -3.16 -6.36
CA ALA A 159 7.40 -4.46 -6.95
C ALA A 159 8.32 -5.53 -6.36
N ILE A 160 7.72 -6.64 -5.93
CA ILE A 160 8.45 -7.81 -5.46
C ILE A 160 8.22 -8.98 -6.42
N ALA A 161 9.24 -9.82 -6.58
CA ALA A 161 9.14 -10.99 -7.44
C ALA A 161 9.90 -12.19 -6.89
N GLN A 162 9.36 -13.39 -7.15
CA GLN A 162 9.94 -14.68 -6.83
C GLN A 162 10.43 -15.32 -8.13
N PHE A 163 11.68 -15.77 -8.15
CA PHE A 163 12.27 -16.51 -9.27
C PHE A 163 12.43 -17.99 -8.94
N PRO A 164 12.65 -18.86 -9.94
CA PRO A 164 12.86 -20.29 -9.73
C PRO A 164 14.04 -20.61 -8.80
N ASP A 165 15.10 -19.78 -8.84
CA ASP A 165 16.30 -19.92 -8.04
C ASP A 165 17.05 -18.58 -7.90
N ALA A 166 18.06 -18.56 -7.03
CA ALA A 166 18.85 -17.38 -6.74
C ALA A 166 19.66 -16.87 -7.95
N ALA A 167 20.07 -17.76 -8.87
CA ALA A 167 20.82 -17.36 -10.05
C ALA A 167 19.93 -16.62 -11.05
N SER A 168 18.68 -17.05 -11.19
CA SER A 168 17.66 -16.36 -12.00
C SER A 168 17.29 -15.01 -11.39
N ALA A 169 17.15 -14.92 -10.07
CA ALA A 169 16.94 -13.65 -9.36
C ALA A 169 18.12 -12.68 -9.55
N ALA A 170 19.37 -13.16 -9.46
CA ALA A 170 20.56 -12.35 -9.70
C ALA A 170 20.64 -11.84 -11.15
N ALA A 171 20.33 -12.68 -12.14
CA ALA A 171 20.30 -12.25 -13.53
C ALA A 171 19.23 -11.18 -13.80
N ALA A 172 18.04 -11.31 -13.18
CA ALA A 172 17.00 -10.31 -13.26
C ALA A 172 17.40 -9.00 -12.55
N TYR A 173 18.00 -9.09 -11.37
CA TYR A 173 18.56 -7.95 -10.63
C TYR A 173 19.56 -7.15 -11.49
N ASP A 174 20.55 -7.82 -12.09
CA ASP A 174 21.54 -7.17 -12.96
C ASP A 174 20.88 -6.50 -14.18
N THR A 175 19.90 -7.17 -14.78
CA THR A 175 19.16 -6.67 -15.93
C THR A 175 18.39 -5.39 -15.60
N ILE A 176 17.70 -5.37 -14.45
CA ILE A 176 16.96 -4.20 -13.97
C ILE A 176 17.91 -3.06 -13.64
N ALA A 177 19.04 -3.33 -12.97
CA ALA A 177 20.06 -2.33 -12.69
C ALA A 177 20.63 -1.68 -13.97
N ASP A 178 20.84 -2.47 -15.03
CA ASP A 178 21.23 -1.96 -16.35
C ASP A 178 20.13 -1.08 -16.98
N TRP A 179 18.85 -1.46 -16.85
CA TRP A 179 17.74 -0.65 -17.37
C TRP A 179 17.64 0.71 -16.69
N VAL A 180 17.82 0.77 -15.37
CA VAL A 180 17.81 2.02 -14.63
C VAL A 180 18.98 2.89 -15.10
N ARG A 181 20.19 2.33 -15.20
CA ARG A 181 21.36 3.10 -15.69
C ARG A 181 21.18 3.64 -17.11
N ASP A 182 20.49 2.91 -17.98
CA ASP A 182 20.26 3.23 -19.40
C ASP A 182 18.77 3.52 -19.69
N CYS A 183 18.17 4.46 -18.96
CA CYS A 183 16.74 4.75 -19.04
C CYS A 183 16.35 5.79 -20.10
N SER A 184 17.32 6.39 -20.80
CA SER A 184 17.09 7.54 -21.68
C SER A 184 16.03 7.30 -22.76
N ASP A 185 15.96 6.10 -23.34
CA ASP A 185 14.96 5.77 -24.37
C ASP A 185 13.52 5.73 -23.82
N GLN A 186 13.33 5.27 -22.58
CA GLN A 186 12.02 5.24 -21.93
C GLN A 186 11.57 6.64 -21.56
N VAL A 187 12.49 7.43 -21.01
CA VAL A 187 12.23 8.81 -20.60
C VAL A 187 12.03 9.73 -21.81
N ALA A 188 12.69 9.48 -22.94
CA ALA A 188 12.46 10.23 -24.18
C ALA A 188 11.04 10.05 -24.76
N ALA A 189 10.31 9.02 -24.34
CA ALA A 189 8.89 8.88 -24.67
C ALA A 189 7.99 9.81 -23.83
N THR A 190 8.53 10.45 -22.80
CA THR A 190 7.89 11.47 -21.98
C THR A 190 8.21 12.88 -22.51
N GLU A 191 7.61 13.92 -21.93
CA GLU A 191 7.91 15.32 -22.27
C GLU A 191 9.23 15.82 -21.64
N SER A 192 10.01 14.95 -21.00
CA SER A 192 11.17 15.30 -20.15
C SER A 192 12.43 14.49 -20.51
N PRO A 193 13.10 14.73 -21.65
CA PRO A 193 14.04 13.78 -22.25
C PRO A 193 15.42 13.65 -21.59
N ASP A 194 15.82 14.57 -20.71
CA ASP A 194 17.21 14.66 -20.21
C ASP A 194 17.46 13.74 -19.01
N TYR A 195 17.51 12.43 -19.24
CA TYR A 195 17.81 11.45 -18.18
C TYR A 195 19.31 11.32 -17.89
N THR A 196 19.68 11.45 -16.62
CA THR A 196 21.02 11.19 -16.09
C THR A 196 20.94 10.31 -14.85
N SER A 197 21.61 9.17 -14.85
CA SER A 197 21.79 8.31 -13.67
C SER A 197 23.17 8.52 -13.03
N PHE A 198 23.27 8.23 -11.75
CA PHE A 198 24.51 8.25 -10.98
C PHE A 198 25.04 6.83 -10.72
N ASP A 199 26.29 6.75 -10.23
CA ASP A 199 26.89 5.47 -9.86
C ASP A 199 26.08 4.81 -8.73
N PRO A 200 25.76 3.51 -8.82
CA PRO A 200 25.02 2.81 -7.77
C PRO A 200 25.74 2.84 -6.42
N ARG A 201 24.98 3.05 -5.35
CA ARG A 201 25.43 3.04 -3.96
C ARG A 201 25.04 1.70 -3.32
N PRO A 202 25.98 0.85 -2.89
CA PRO A 202 25.63 -0.39 -2.20
C PRO A 202 25.02 -0.08 -0.83
N VAL A 203 23.99 -0.83 -0.43
CA VAL A 203 23.33 -0.71 0.88
C VAL A 203 23.48 -2.04 1.62
N ASP A 204 23.93 -1.98 2.88
CA ASP A 204 24.00 -3.15 3.74
C ASP A 204 22.61 -3.47 4.29
N THR A 205 22.10 -4.66 3.98
CA THR A 205 20.82 -5.16 4.48
C THR A 205 20.96 -5.90 5.80
N GLY A 206 22.19 -6.23 6.23
CA GLY A 206 22.45 -7.09 7.40
C GLY A 206 22.08 -8.57 7.21
N LEU A 207 21.69 -9.00 6.00
CA LEU A 207 21.25 -10.37 5.71
C LEU A 207 22.33 -11.19 4.98
N GLU A 208 22.29 -12.50 5.17
CA GLU A 208 23.09 -13.44 4.36
C GLU A 208 22.43 -13.69 3.00
N ASP A 209 23.24 -13.92 1.95
CA ASP A 209 22.78 -14.12 0.56
C ASP A 209 21.80 -13.02 0.06
N SER A 210 22.12 -11.79 0.42
CA SER A 210 21.44 -10.61 -0.10
C SER A 210 22.39 -9.66 -0.82
N GLU A 211 21.82 -8.90 -1.73
CA GLU A 211 22.49 -7.83 -2.45
C GLU A 211 21.52 -6.67 -2.58
N ALA A 212 21.96 -5.46 -2.25
CA ALA A 212 21.12 -4.29 -2.39
C ALA A 212 21.94 -3.06 -2.81
N GLN A 213 21.32 -2.22 -3.62
CA GLN A 213 21.88 -0.95 -4.04
C GLN A 213 20.79 0.09 -4.26
N VAL A 214 21.19 1.34 -4.20
CA VAL A 214 20.38 2.50 -4.57
C VAL A 214 20.99 3.15 -5.80
N ILE A 215 20.16 3.47 -6.78
CA ILE A 215 20.55 4.16 -8.02
C ILE A 215 19.77 5.47 -8.08
N ASP A 216 20.49 6.58 -7.95
CA ASP A 216 19.93 7.92 -8.09
C ASP A 216 19.89 8.32 -9.57
N ALA A 217 18.87 9.07 -9.98
CA ALA A 217 18.76 9.61 -11.32
C ALA A 217 17.92 10.88 -11.36
N HIS A 218 18.27 11.82 -12.24
CA HIS A 218 17.47 13.01 -12.51
C HIS A 218 17.00 13.02 -13.97
N TYR A 219 15.80 13.52 -14.21
CA TYR A 219 15.34 13.81 -15.56
C TYR A 219 14.38 15.00 -15.61
N GLY A 220 14.38 15.72 -16.72
CA GLY A 220 13.62 16.95 -16.81
C GLY A 220 13.81 17.70 -18.13
N PRO A 221 13.34 18.95 -18.20
CA PRO A 221 12.54 19.64 -17.17
C PRO A 221 11.18 18.96 -16.95
N VAL A 222 10.53 19.18 -15.80
CA VAL A 222 9.15 18.71 -15.62
C VAL A 222 8.18 19.43 -16.59
N PRO A 223 7.04 18.83 -16.96
CA PRO A 223 6.03 19.48 -17.79
C PRO A 223 5.62 20.85 -17.24
N SER A 224 5.35 21.82 -18.12
CA SER A 224 4.99 23.18 -17.70
C SER A 224 3.70 23.25 -16.88
N SER A 225 2.84 22.23 -16.97
CA SER A 225 1.66 22.12 -16.12
C SER A 225 1.98 21.94 -14.63
N LEU A 226 3.20 21.47 -14.31
CA LEU A 226 3.71 21.28 -12.96
C LEU A 226 4.66 22.40 -12.57
N ASP A 227 5.44 22.91 -13.53
CA ASP A 227 6.32 24.06 -13.33
C ASP A 227 6.44 24.93 -14.58
N ASP A 228 5.73 26.06 -14.57
CA ASP A 228 5.77 27.06 -15.64
C ASP A 228 7.16 27.72 -15.79
N SER A 229 8.02 27.67 -14.76
CA SER A 229 9.37 28.26 -14.81
C SER A 229 10.37 27.39 -15.57
N GLY A 230 10.16 26.07 -15.58
CA GLY A 230 11.08 25.08 -16.14
C GLY A 230 12.34 24.89 -15.29
N ASP A 231 12.32 25.30 -14.03
CA ASP A 231 13.42 25.21 -13.09
C ASP A 231 13.37 23.91 -12.26
N LEU A 232 12.27 23.13 -12.30
CA LEU A 232 12.12 21.85 -11.61
C LEU A 232 12.48 20.64 -12.49
N ALA A 233 13.00 19.60 -11.86
CA ALA A 233 13.25 18.30 -12.45
C ALA A 233 12.58 17.19 -11.64
N PHE A 234 12.44 16.01 -12.25
CA PHE A 234 12.17 14.79 -11.54
C PHE A 234 13.48 14.29 -10.92
N ILE A 235 13.43 14.01 -9.63
CA ILE A 235 14.49 13.37 -8.85
C ILE A 235 13.98 11.96 -8.55
N ALA A 236 14.61 10.98 -9.17
CA ALA A 236 14.24 9.58 -9.05
C ALA A 236 15.31 8.81 -8.28
N GLU A 237 14.85 7.87 -7.48
CA GLU A 237 15.68 6.98 -6.71
C GLU A 237 15.14 5.56 -6.81
N THR A 238 16.01 4.63 -7.22
CA THR A 238 15.66 3.22 -7.33
C THR A 238 16.42 2.39 -6.31
N GLY A 239 15.69 1.80 -5.37
CA GLY A 239 16.20 0.78 -4.47
C GLY A 239 16.02 -0.59 -5.12
N LEU A 240 17.11 -1.32 -5.31
CA LEU A 240 17.07 -2.66 -5.86
C LEU A 240 17.61 -3.63 -4.81
N VAL A 241 16.82 -4.66 -4.49
CA VAL A 241 17.12 -5.62 -3.43
C VAL A 241 16.97 -7.04 -3.98
N ARG A 242 17.92 -7.91 -3.67
CA ARG A 242 17.82 -9.37 -3.87
C ARG A 242 18.05 -10.06 -2.53
N VAL A 243 17.20 -11.04 -2.21
CA VAL A 243 17.38 -11.95 -1.07
C VAL A 243 17.11 -13.37 -1.56
N GLY A 244 18.17 -14.18 -1.68
CA GLY A 244 18.08 -15.51 -2.28
C GLY A 244 17.49 -15.46 -3.70
N SER A 245 16.31 -16.06 -3.87
CA SER A 245 15.54 -16.13 -5.13
C SER A 245 14.44 -15.08 -5.27
N ARG A 246 14.37 -14.09 -4.37
CA ARG A 246 13.39 -13.00 -4.42
C ARG A 246 14.08 -11.67 -4.67
N ILE A 247 13.38 -10.75 -5.33
CA ILE A 247 13.82 -9.36 -5.51
C ILE A 247 12.72 -8.39 -5.09
N ALA A 248 13.13 -7.18 -4.71
CA ALA A 248 12.27 -6.01 -4.56
C ALA A 248 12.85 -4.86 -5.39
N VAL A 249 11.98 -4.11 -6.04
CA VAL A 249 12.28 -2.90 -6.81
C VAL A 249 11.45 -1.77 -6.20
N LEU A 250 12.12 -0.80 -5.57
CA LEU A 250 11.53 0.38 -4.97
C LEU A 250 11.82 1.54 -5.93
N GLY A 251 10.79 2.13 -6.53
CA GLY A 251 10.93 3.30 -7.40
C GLY A 251 10.28 4.51 -6.77
N SER A 252 11.07 5.50 -6.36
CA SER A 252 10.59 6.82 -5.93
C SER A 252 10.90 7.85 -7.00
N THR A 253 9.92 8.69 -7.32
CA THR A 253 10.08 9.87 -8.16
C THR A 253 9.45 11.04 -7.44
N VAL A 254 10.23 12.10 -7.22
CA VAL A 254 9.76 13.34 -6.63
C VAL A 254 10.07 14.54 -7.51
N ILE A 255 9.32 15.63 -7.35
CA ILE A 255 9.54 16.87 -8.09
C ILE A 255 10.33 17.85 -7.22
N GLY A 256 11.44 18.40 -7.72
CA GLY A 256 12.26 19.34 -6.94
C GLY A 256 13.48 19.88 -7.67
N GLN A 257 14.33 20.60 -6.92
CA GLN A 257 15.61 21.16 -7.42
C GLN A 257 16.83 20.54 -6.74
N ASP A 258 16.71 20.18 -5.46
CA ASP A 258 17.78 19.59 -4.65
C ASP A 258 17.15 19.09 -3.33
N TYR A 259 17.57 17.93 -2.83
CA TYR A 259 17.14 17.41 -1.53
C TYR A 259 18.36 17.00 -0.71
N ASP A 260 18.53 17.66 0.44
CA ASP A 260 19.57 17.33 1.41
C ASP A 260 18.96 16.46 2.52
N PHE A 261 18.96 15.14 2.30
CA PHE A 261 18.58 14.17 3.33
C PHE A 261 19.79 13.87 4.22
N THR A 262 19.79 14.42 5.43
CA THR A 262 20.94 14.31 6.35
C THR A 262 21.17 12.91 6.90
N ASP A 263 20.11 12.08 6.91
CA ASP A 263 20.11 10.73 7.51
C ASP A 263 19.96 9.63 6.45
N GLY A 264 20.44 9.90 5.23
CA GLY A 264 20.21 9.03 4.07
C GLY A 264 18.85 9.31 3.42
N THR A 265 18.75 8.96 2.15
CA THR A 265 17.53 9.20 1.37
C THR A 265 16.37 8.30 1.84
N PRO A 266 15.11 8.66 1.52
CA PRO A 266 13.94 7.81 1.75
C PRO A 266 14.14 6.35 1.31
N VAL A 267 14.57 6.11 0.06
CA VAL A 267 14.68 4.74 -0.45
C VAL A 267 15.84 3.99 0.19
N GLU A 268 16.97 4.65 0.47
CA GLU A 268 18.10 4.03 1.19
C GLU A 268 17.67 3.50 2.57
N ARG A 269 16.80 4.22 3.27
CA ARG A 269 16.24 3.77 4.57
C ARG A 269 15.21 2.65 4.43
N MET A 270 14.48 2.59 3.32
CA MET A 270 13.49 1.53 3.07
C MET A 270 14.12 0.22 2.57
N VAL A 271 15.28 0.26 1.92
CA VAL A 271 15.95 -0.92 1.34
C VAL A 271 16.19 -2.05 2.35
N PRO A 272 16.75 -1.81 3.56
CA PRO A 272 16.90 -2.86 4.56
C PRO A 272 15.57 -3.47 5.01
N ILE A 273 14.50 -2.67 5.05
CA ILE A 273 13.17 -3.13 5.44
C ILE A 273 12.57 -4.03 4.35
N ALA A 274 12.69 -3.64 3.08
CA ALA A 274 12.29 -4.46 1.96
C ALA A 274 13.07 -5.79 1.93
N ALA A 275 14.39 -5.75 2.19
CA ALA A 275 15.20 -6.96 2.29
C ALA A 275 14.70 -7.89 3.40
N ASP A 276 14.37 -7.34 4.56
CA ASP A 276 13.78 -8.10 5.66
C ASP A 276 12.45 -8.75 5.24
N ARG A 277 11.54 -7.99 4.65
CA ARG A 277 10.23 -8.51 4.18
C ARG A 277 10.36 -9.59 3.11
N LEU A 278 11.39 -9.54 2.25
CA LEU A 278 11.61 -10.59 1.26
C LEU A 278 12.02 -11.94 1.85
N GLN A 279 12.50 -12.02 3.09
CA GLN A 279 12.89 -13.31 3.65
C GLN A 279 11.68 -14.26 3.72
N PRO A 280 11.79 -15.51 3.26
CA PRO A 280 10.68 -16.44 3.35
C PRO A 280 10.20 -16.61 4.79
N GLY A 281 8.92 -16.32 5.04
CA GLY A 281 8.35 -16.37 6.38
C GLY A 281 8.74 -15.20 7.28
N ALA A 282 9.21 -14.09 6.71
CA ALA A 282 9.40 -12.84 7.45
C ALA A 282 8.09 -12.43 8.13
N ASN A 283 8.18 -12.15 9.42
CA ASN A 283 7.17 -11.38 10.11
C ASN A 283 7.42 -9.89 9.85
N GLU A 284 6.40 -9.05 9.97
CA GLU A 284 6.53 -7.58 9.99
C GLU A 284 7.71 -7.16 10.89
N PRO A 285 8.51 -6.16 10.48
CA PRO A 285 9.63 -5.69 11.28
C PRO A 285 9.16 -5.27 12.67
N THR A 286 9.77 -5.82 13.71
CA THR A 286 9.50 -5.38 15.08
C THR A 286 10.24 -4.08 15.34
N ASP A 287 9.59 -3.11 16.03
CA ASP A 287 10.27 -1.89 16.47
C ASP A 287 11.35 -2.27 17.48
N PRO A 288 12.66 -2.04 17.25
CA PRO A 288 13.69 -2.38 18.24
C PRO A 288 13.70 -1.41 19.42
N ALA A 289 13.08 -0.23 19.28
CA ALA A 289 12.85 0.70 20.39
C ALA A 289 11.65 0.29 21.23
N ALA A 290 10.96 -0.80 20.86
CA ALA A 290 9.93 -1.42 21.67
C ALA A 290 10.45 -1.63 23.10
N ALA A 291 9.77 -1.01 24.06
CA ALA A 291 10.11 -1.18 25.46
C ALA A 291 10.08 -2.67 25.83
N PRO A 292 11.02 -3.18 26.64
CA PRO A 292 10.97 -4.57 27.08
C PRO A 292 9.58 -4.94 27.60
N GLY A 293 9.04 -6.06 27.10
CA GLY A 293 7.69 -6.52 27.44
C GLY A 293 6.55 -5.98 26.57
N THR A 294 6.83 -5.25 25.47
CA THR A 294 5.80 -4.88 24.49
C THR A 294 5.69 -5.85 23.31
N ARG A 295 6.67 -6.72 23.08
CA ARG A 295 6.57 -7.74 22.02
C ARG A 295 5.47 -8.76 22.34
N ILE A 296 4.56 -8.97 21.42
CA ILE A 296 3.50 -9.98 21.48
C ILE A 296 4.13 -11.34 21.14
N ALA A 297 3.82 -12.39 21.91
CA ALA A 297 4.33 -13.71 21.59
C ALA A 297 3.73 -14.24 20.27
N ASP A 298 4.50 -14.98 19.48
CA ASP A 298 4.00 -15.54 18.20
C ASP A 298 2.88 -16.58 18.41
N ASP A 299 2.82 -17.17 19.60
CA ASP A 299 1.77 -18.10 20.05
C ASP A 299 0.70 -17.42 20.94
N PHE A 300 0.66 -16.08 20.96
CA PHE A 300 -0.38 -15.34 21.67
C PHE A 300 -1.76 -15.85 21.21
N PRO A 301 -2.73 -16.06 22.13
CA PRO A 301 -3.96 -16.81 21.86
C PRO A 301 -4.99 -16.02 21.05
N LEU A 302 -4.54 -15.24 20.05
CA LEU A 302 -5.31 -14.25 19.33
C LEU A 302 -6.55 -14.84 18.67
N ALA A 303 -6.55 -16.08 18.17
CA ALA A 303 -7.75 -16.69 17.56
C ALA A 303 -8.67 -17.42 18.57
N SER A 304 -8.42 -17.33 19.87
CA SER A 304 -9.21 -18.05 20.88
C SER A 304 -10.65 -17.53 20.93
N GLY A 305 -11.61 -18.43 21.12
CA GLY A 305 -13.04 -18.09 21.07
C GLY A 305 -13.64 -18.14 19.66
N TRP A 306 -12.83 -18.12 18.59
CA TRP A 306 -13.34 -18.29 17.24
C TRP A 306 -13.64 -19.76 16.90
N PRO A 307 -14.59 -20.03 15.98
CA PRO A 307 -14.87 -21.38 15.50
C PRO A 307 -13.67 -22.00 14.80
N ALA A 308 -13.45 -23.31 14.99
CA ALA A 308 -12.37 -24.02 14.33
C ALA A 308 -12.62 -24.28 12.83
N THR A 309 -13.88 -24.24 12.39
CA THR A 309 -14.33 -24.55 11.02
C THR A 309 -15.42 -23.58 10.59
N GLY A 310 -15.44 -23.23 9.30
CA GLY A 310 -16.54 -22.49 8.69
C GLY A 310 -17.71 -23.42 8.34
N ASN A 311 -18.83 -22.83 7.93
CA ASN A 311 -19.95 -23.57 7.36
C ASN A 311 -19.62 -24.04 5.94
N GLU A 312 -18.94 -23.20 5.16
CA GLU A 312 -18.59 -23.47 3.76
C GLU A 312 -17.08 -23.49 3.49
N THR A 313 -16.28 -23.04 4.46
CA THR A 313 -14.82 -22.95 4.35
C THR A 313 -14.14 -23.94 5.31
N ASP A 314 -13.35 -24.88 4.77
CA ASP A 314 -12.66 -25.92 5.54
C ASP A 314 -11.56 -25.37 6.46
N GLN A 315 -10.91 -24.27 6.06
CA GLN A 315 -9.85 -23.57 6.80
C GLN A 315 -10.09 -22.05 6.76
N PRO A 316 -11.03 -21.54 7.56
CA PRO A 316 -11.40 -20.12 7.53
C PRO A 316 -10.36 -19.21 8.21
N LEU A 317 -9.47 -19.77 9.04
CA LEU A 317 -8.52 -19.02 9.87
C LEU A 317 -7.19 -18.77 9.14
N THR A 318 -6.81 -17.50 9.06
CA THR A 318 -5.47 -17.02 8.71
C THR A 318 -4.85 -16.31 9.91
N GLY A 319 -3.57 -16.59 10.21
CA GLY A 319 -2.88 -16.05 11.39
C GLY A 319 -3.04 -16.94 12.65
N PRO A 320 -2.54 -16.48 13.82
CA PRO A 320 -1.98 -15.16 14.08
C PRO A 320 -0.64 -14.88 13.37
N MET A 321 -0.47 -13.67 12.82
CA MET A 321 0.79 -13.20 12.22
C MET A 321 0.83 -11.67 12.09
N ARG A 322 2.01 -11.11 11.83
CA ARG A 322 2.22 -9.65 11.75
C ARG A 322 2.07 -9.06 10.35
N GLY A 323 2.02 -9.90 9.32
CA GLY A 323 1.97 -9.42 7.93
C GLY A 323 0.59 -9.04 7.43
N LEU A 324 -0.49 -9.31 8.17
CA LEU A 324 -1.86 -9.04 7.72
C LEU A 324 -2.17 -7.55 7.73
N ASP A 325 -3.09 -7.13 6.87
CA ASP A 325 -3.48 -5.73 6.76
C ASP A 325 -4.17 -5.28 8.06
N PRO A 326 -3.79 -4.13 8.63
CA PRO A 326 -4.44 -3.59 9.82
C PRO A 326 -5.94 -3.39 9.66
N ILE A 327 -6.68 -3.55 10.75
CA ILE A 327 -8.12 -3.26 10.76
C ILE A 327 -8.30 -1.76 10.52
N ALA A 328 -8.94 -1.39 9.40
CA ALA A 328 -9.21 0.01 9.09
C ALA A 328 -10.30 0.56 10.02
N LEU A 329 -9.99 1.66 10.71
CA LEU A 329 -10.88 2.34 11.63
C LEU A 329 -11.20 3.72 11.07
N VAL A 330 -12.17 3.76 10.15
CA VAL A 330 -12.51 4.94 9.34
C VAL A 330 -14.01 5.26 9.45
N ALA A 331 -14.32 6.53 9.65
CA ALA A 331 -15.68 7.08 9.53
C ALA A 331 -15.61 8.48 8.92
N CYS A 332 -16.53 8.82 8.00
CA CYS A 332 -16.53 10.10 7.27
C CYS A 332 -15.17 10.47 6.67
N ASP A 333 -14.50 9.53 6.00
CA ASP A 333 -13.15 9.70 5.41
C ASP A 333 -12.07 10.13 6.43
N THR A 334 -12.34 9.98 7.72
CA THR A 334 -11.42 10.26 8.83
C THR A 334 -11.01 8.95 9.47
N SER A 335 -9.70 8.77 9.65
CA SER A 335 -9.12 7.61 10.33
C SER A 335 -8.62 7.98 11.71
N ALA A 336 -8.56 6.99 12.60
CA ALA A 336 -7.94 7.16 13.90
C ALA A 336 -6.45 7.43 13.74
N THR A 337 -5.97 8.55 14.30
CA THR A 337 -4.53 8.78 14.43
C THR A 337 -3.98 7.80 15.46
N GLU A 338 -3.06 6.95 15.04
CA GLU A 338 -2.43 5.99 15.93
C GLU A 338 -1.07 6.49 16.42
N PRO A 339 -0.81 6.50 17.74
CA PRO A 339 0.53 6.68 18.27
C PRO A 339 1.49 5.61 17.76
N ARG A 340 2.81 5.88 17.82
CA ARG A 340 3.83 4.86 17.50
C ARG A 340 3.59 3.60 18.33
N ARG A 341 3.28 2.50 17.66
CA ARG A 341 3.14 1.17 18.26
C ARG A 341 4.50 0.48 18.43
N SER A 342 4.58 -0.46 19.35
CA SER A 342 5.75 -1.32 19.56
C SER A 342 5.66 -2.64 18.80
N ASP A 343 4.47 -3.24 18.74
CA ASP A 343 4.23 -4.50 18.06
C ASP A 343 2.76 -4.63 17.67
N ARG A 344 2.47 -5.45 16.65
CA ARG A 344 1.12 -5.75 16.20
C ARG A 344 1.01 -7.20 15.76
N LEU A 345 -0.05 -7.87 16.19
CA LEU A 345 -0.37 -9.24 15.79
C LEU A 345 -1.83 -9.29 15.37
N LEU A 346 -2.08 -9.92 14.22
CA LEU A 346 -3.41 -9.98 13.61
C LEU A 346 -3.81 -11.43 13.31
N ALA A 347 -5.11 -11.68 13.27
CA ALA A 347 -5.72 -12.90 12.77
C ALA A 347 -7.00 -12.56 12.01
N GLU A 348 -7.34 -13.39 11.04
CA GLU A 348 -8.54 -13.28 10.22
C GLU A 348 -9.28 -14.61 10.20
N TRP A 349 -10.60 -14.55 10.26
CA TRP A 349 -11.45 -15.71 10.07
C TRP A 349 -12.50 -15.36 9.03
N VAL A 350 -12.50 -16.04 7.89
CA VAL A 350 -13.33 -15.70 6.73
C VAL A 350 -14.15 -16.90 6.28
N ASP A 351 -15.47 -16.73 6.25
CA ASP A 351 -16.45 -17.64 5.66
C ASP A 351 -17.48 -16.83 4.82
N VAL A 352 -18.34 -17.51 4.05
CA VAL A 352 -19.18 -16.89 2.99
C VAL A 352 -20.08 -15.73 3.47
N GLU A 353 -20.43 -15.66 4.76
CA GLU A 353 -21.26 -14.59 5.33
C GLU A 353 -20.82 -14.12 6.74
N ASP A 354 -19.67 -14.59 7.20
CA ASP A 354 -19.12 -14.30 8.53
C ASP A 354 -17.63 -14.02 8.35
N VAL A 355 -17.26 -12.76 8.55
CA VAL A 355 -15.87 -12.31 8.52
C VAL A 355 -15.52 -11.71 9.86
N ARG A 356 -14.38 -12.13 10.39
CA ARG A 356 -13.88 -11.69 11.69
C ARG A 356 -12.43 -11.30 11.54
N PHE A 357 -12.09 -10.13 12.05
CA PHE A 357 -10.73 -9.63 12.11
C PHE A 357 -10.41 -9.40 13.57
N ARG A 358 -9.20 -9.75 14.00
CA ARG A 358 -8.73 -9.45 15.34
C ARG A 358 -7.30 -8.98 15.29
N GLN A 359 -7.04 -7.90 15.99
CA GLN A 359 -5.74 -7.23 16.06
C GLN A 359 -5.43 -6.94 17.51
N VAL A 360 -4.26 -7.34 17.99
CA VAL A 360 -3.68 -6.81 19.22
C VAL A 360 -2.50 -5.93 18.83
N THR A 361 -2.52 -4.70 19.31
CA THR A 361 -1.42 -3.74 19.16
C THR A 361 -0.89 -3.37 20.53
N THR A 362 0.43 -3.38 20.70
CA THR A 362 1.08 -2.92 21.93
C THR A 362 1.76 -1.58 21.69
N TYR A 363 1.82 -0.77 22.73
CA TYR A 363 2.40 0.56 22.69
C TYR A 363 3.56 0.70 23.69
N PRO A 364 4.44 1.71 23.52
CA PRO A 364 5.55 1.95 24.43
C PRO A 364 5.13 2.22 25.88
N SER A 365 3.90 2.70 26.11
CA SER A 365 3.35 3.02 27.43
C SER A 365 1.83 2.82 27.48
N GLU A 366 1.28 2.77 28.70
CA GLU A 366 -0.18 2.75 28.92
C GLU A 366 -0.85 4.05 28.42
N ASP A 367 -0.18 5.20 28.58
CA ASP A 367 -0.68 6.48 28.08
C ASP A 367 -0.83 6.48 26.55
N ALA A 368 0.14 5.91 25.82
CA ALA A 368 0.07 5.78 24.36
C ALA A 368 -1.03 4.80 23.93
N ALA A 369 -1.25 3.71 24.68
CA ALA A 369 -2.37 2.81 24.43
C ALA A 369 -3.72 3.51 24.68
N ALA A 370 -3.83 4.30 25.75
CA ALA A 370 -5.03 5.09 26.06
C ALA A 370 -5.30 6.16 24.99
N GLU A 371 -4.25 6.84 24.51
CA GLU A 371 -4.35 7.79 23.39
C GLU A 371 -4.86 7.10 22.13
N ALA A 372 -4.35 5.92 21.79
CA ALA A 372 -4.83 5.13 20.65
C ALA A 372 -6.31 4.75 20.81
N THR A 373 -6.71 4.22 21.97
CA THR A 373 -8.10 3.84 22.27
C THR A 373 -9.06 5.04 22.16
N ALA A 374 -8.68 6.20 22.72
CA ALA A 374 -9.46 7.43 22.67
C ALA A 374 -9.56 7.99 21.23
N ALA A 375 -8.47 7.94 20.45
CA ALA A 375 -8.47 8.37 19.06
C ALA A 375 -9.42 7.55 18.19
N ILE A 376 -9.52 6.23 18.44
CA ILE A 376 -10.47 5.35 17.76
C ILE A 376 -11.90 5.73 18.10
N ALA A 377 -12.25 5.90 19.38
CA ALA A 377 -13.60 6.31 19.78
C ALA A 377 -14.00 7.65 19.14
N ALA A 378 -13.08 8.63 19.17
CA ALA A 378 -13.32 9.97 18.67
C ALA A 378 -13.71 10.02 17.19
N VAL A 379 -13.15 9.15 16.35
CA VAL A 379 -13.49 9.05 14.91
C VAL A 379 -14.96 8.74 14.71
N PHE A 380 -15.47 7.71 15.41
CA PHE A 380 -16.85 7.27 15.27
C PHE A 380 -17.83 8.19 16.01
N GLU A 381 -17.45 8.75 17.15
CA GLU A 381 -18.29 9.73 17.87
C GLU A 381 -18.45 11.05 17.09
N ALA A 382 -17.42 11.47 16.37
CA ALA A 382 -17.48 12.67 15.53
C ALA A 382 -18.32 12.46 14.25
N CYS A 383 -18.51 11.21 13.83
CA CYS A 383 -19.23 10.82 12.63
C CYS A 383 -20.31 9.76 12.94
N PRO A 384 -21.42 10.12 13.62
CA PRO A 384 -22.52 9.18 13.82
C PRO A 384 -23.32 8.88 12.54
N GLU A 385 -23.17 9.73 11.52
CA GLU A 385 -23.80 9.60 10.20
C GLU A 385 -22.85 10.12 9.13
N GLY A 386 -22.56 9.29 8.13
CA GLY A 386 -21.68 9.64 7.02
C GLY A 386 -22.42 10.19 5.80
N PRO A 387 -21.69 10.55 4.72
CA PRO A 387 -22.30 10.97 3.48
C PRO A 387 -23.06 9.81 2.82
N ALA A 388 -24.15 10.13 2.10
CA ALA A 388 -24.84 9.14 1.29
C ALA A 388 -23.95 8.64 0.15
N ASP A 389 -23.93 7.33 -0.07
CA ASP A 389 -23.25 6.71 -1.20
C ASP A 389 -23.99 6.93 -2.53
N GLN A 390 -23.45 6.35 -3.61
CA GLN A 390 -24.05 6.45 -4.95
C GLN A 390 -25.42 5.76 -5.06
N ASP A 391 -25.71 4.81 -4.18
CA ASP A 391 -26.97 4.08 -4.08
C ASP A 391 -27.98 4.79 -3.16
N GLY A 392 -27.59 5.92 -2.55
CA GLY A 392 -28.39 6.69 -1.62
C GLY A 392 -28.53 6.04 -0.25
N THR A 393 -27.65 5.10 0.10
CA THR A 393 -27.54 4.56 1.46
C THR A 393 -26.60 5.42 2.30
N VAL A 394 -26.90 5.54 3.58
CA VAL A 394 -26.17 6.42 4.50
C VAL A 394 -25.54 5.55 5.60
N PRO A 395 -24.21 5.51 5.72
CA PRO A 395 -23.56 4.78 6.79
C PRO A 395 -23.79 5.50 8.12
N ARG A 396 -23.99 4.72 9.17
CA ARG A 396 -24.23 5.19 10.53
C ARG A 396 -23.44 4.38 11.53
N TRP A 397 -23.06 5.07 12.60
CA TRP A 397 -22.27 4.49 13.68
C TRP A 397 -22.84 4.88 15.04
N GLU A 398 -22.76 3.96 15.99
CA GLU A 398 -23.07 4.19 17.40
C GLU A 398 -21.94 3.61 18.26
N VAL A 399 -21.40 4.41 19.18
CA VAL A 399 -20.40 3.97 20.16
C VAL A 399 -21.11 3.64 21.47
N ARG A 400 -20.78 2.50 22.08
CA ARG A 400 -21.32 2.05 23.36
C ARG A 400 -20.20 1.57 24.28
N ASP A 401 -20.23 2.02 25.53
CA ASP A 401 -19.34 1.50 26.56
C ASP A 401 -19.56 0.00 26.80
N VAL A 402 -18.46 -0.73 27.04
CA VAL A 402 -18.46 -2.15 27.38
C VAL A 402 -17.66 -2.35 28.67
N ASP A 403 -18.12 -3.25 29.54
CA ASP A 403 -17.42 -3.58 30.79
C ASP A 403 -16.38 -4.69 30.53
N ALA A 404 -15.23 -4.30 29.97
CA ALA A 404 -14.11 -5.20 29.69
C ALA A 404 -12.76 -4.47 29.81
N GLY A 405 -11.73 -5.18 30.27
CA GLY A 405 -10.38 -4.64 30.41
C GLY A 405 -10.29 -3.43 31.34
N ASP A 406 -9.35 -2.53 31.05
CA ASP A 406 -9.23 -1.23 31.73
C ASP A 406 -10.19 -0.18 31.14
N GLU A 407 -10.46 -0.30 29.85
CA GLU A 407 -11.30 0.60 29.07
C GLU A 407 -11.77 -0.15 27.81
N ALA A 408 -13.08 -0.14 27.54
CA ALA A 408 -13.63 -0.78 26.37
C ALA A 408 -14.88 -0.11 25.84
N PHE A 409 -15.06 -0.20 24.53
CA PHE A 409 -16.28 0.21 23.84
C PHE A 409 -16.52 -0.67 22.62
N ALA A 410 -17.77 -0.70 22.18
CA ALA A 410 -18.18 -1.27 20.91
C ALA A 410 -18.65 -0.17 19.96
N VAL A 411 -18.27 -0.28 18.69
CA VAL A 411 -18.78 0.51 17.58
C VAL A 411 -19.75 -0.36 16.80
N LEU A 412 -20.99 0.10 16.66
CA LEU A 412 -22.04 -0.53 15.88
C LEU A 412 -22.17 0.20 14.55
N GLY A 413 -21.77 -0.42 13.45
CA GLY A 413 -21.88 0.14 12.09
C GLY A 413 -23.05 -0.46 11.32
N TRP A 414 -23.81 0.36 10.58
CA TRP A 414 -24.84 -0.11 9.64
C TRP A 414 -25.11 0.88 8.51
N GLN A 415 -25.76 0.39 7.44
CA GLN A 415 -26.21 1.25 6.34
C GLN A 415 -27.71 1.56 6.48
N GLN A 416 -28.10 2.80 6.21
CA GLN A 416 -29.48 3.26 6.24
C GLN A 416 -29.97 3.51 4.80
N ALA A 417 -30.96 2.74 4.34
CA ALA A 417 -31.60 2.94 3.05
C ALA A 417 -32.95 3.68 3.19
N THR A 418 -33.55 4.07 2.05
CA THR A 418 -34.91 4.62 2.02
C THR A 418 -35.91 3.56 2.47
N GLY A 419 -36.38 3.66 3.72
CA GLY A 419 -37.37 2.75 4.29
C GLY A 419 -36.91 1.97 5.53
N GLY A 420 -35.63 2.05 5.90
CA GLY A 420 -35.10 1.37 7.08
C GLY A 420 -33.61 1.04 6.96
N PRO A 421 -33.00 0.55 8.05
CA PRO A 421 -31.63 0.06 7.98
C PRO A 421 -31.55 -1.19 7.10
N THR A 422 -30.40 -1.41 6.48
CA THR A 422 -30.12 -2.62 5.71
C THR A 422 -29.88 -3.80 6.67
N PRO A 423 -29.96 -5.06 6.20
CA PRO A 423 -29.65 -6.21 7.03
C PRO A 423 -28.14 -6.39 7.32
N PHE A 424 -27.29 -5.55 6.74
CA PHE A 424 -25.83 -5.66 6.85
C PHE A 424 -25.30 -4.58 7.77
N GLY A 425 -24.31 -4.95 8.56
CA GLY A 425 -23.60 -4.05 9.45
C GLY A 425 -22.36 -4.73 9.99
N ASP A 426 -21.63 -3.99 10.79
CA ASP A 426 -20.43 -4.45 11.45
C ASP A 426 -20.49 -4.12 12.94
N THR A 427 -19.71 -4.86 13.72
CA THR A 427 -19.50 -4.57 15.14
C THR A 427 -18.02 -4.65 15.42
N THR A 428 -17.46 -3.55 15.92
CA THR A 428 -16.06 -3.44 16.32
C THR A 428 -15.97 -3.33 17.82
N LEU A 429 -15.37 -4.31 18.49
CA LEU A 429 -15.03 -4.25 19.90
C LEU A 429 -13.60 -3.72 20.05
N VAL A 430 -13.42 -2.71 20.90
CA VAL A 430 -12.10 -2.17 21.27
C VAL A 430 -11.93 -2.34 22.77
N VAL A 431 -10.84 -2.99 23.19
CA VAL A 431 -10.53 -3.23 24.61
C VAL A 431 -9.06 -2.88 24.87
N ARG A 432 -8.82 -2.01 25.84
CA ARG A 432 -7.48 -1.71 26.35
C ARG A 432 -7.20 -2.49 27.62
N VAL A 433 -6.01 -3.07 27.72
CA VAL A 433 -5.45 -3.68 28.93
C VAL A 433 -3.97 -3.31 29.05
N GLY A 434 -3.62 -2.51 30.05
CA GLY A 434 -2.29 -1.92 30.21
C GLY A 434 -1.86 -1.16 28.95
N ARG A 435 -0.73 -1.57 28.36
CA ARG A 435 -0.17 -0.98 27.13
C ARG A 435 -0.63 -1.67 25.84
N ALA A 436 -1.61 -2.57 25.91
CA ALA A 436 -2.13 -3.29 24.75
C ALA A 436 -3.57 -2.88 24.44
N VAL A 437 -3.89 -2.83 23.15
CA VAL A 437 -5.24 -2.58 22.63
C VAL A 437 -5.62 -3.74 21.72
N LEU A 438 -6.72 -4.40 22.06
CA LEU A 438 -7.41 -5.38 21.23
C LEU A 438 -8.48 -4.66 20.41
N ILE A 439 -8.51 -4.95 19.12
CA ILE A 439 -9.60 -4.60 18.22
C ILE A 439 -10.11 -5.90 17.61
N GLU A 440 -11.41 -6.17 17.74
CA GLU A 440 -12.09 -7.24 17.00
C GLU A 440 -13.20 -6.64 16.16
N ASN A 441 -13.19 -6.89 14.85
CA ASN A 441 -14.26 -6.50 13.95
C ASN A 441 -15.00 -7.74 13.45
N ARG A 442 -16.33 -7.68 13.44
CA ARG A 442 -17.20 -8.68 12.80
C ARG A 442 -18.04 -8.01 11.74
N GLY A 443 -17.98 -8.55 10.53
CA GLY A 443 -18.76 -8.10 9.38
C GLY A 443 -19.74 -9.15 8.87
N GLY A 444 -20.53 -8.77 7.86
CA GLY A 444 -21.52 -9.66 7.25
C GLY A 444 -22.73 -9.89 8.15
N HIS A 445 -23.22 -11.14 8.23
CA HIS A 445 -24.33 -11.51 9.11
C HIS A 445 -23.90 -11.69 10.58
N ALA A 446 -22.60 -11.72 10.85
CA ALA A 446 -22.03 -11.81 12.20
C ALA A 446 -21.78 -10.45 12.87
N GLY A 447 -21.90 -9.35 12.11
CA GLY A 447 -21.81 -7.97 12.62
C GLY A 447 -23.09 -7.55 13.35
N ASN A 448 -23.74 -6.47 12.91
CA ASN A 448 -24.88 -5.89 13.61
C ASN A 448 -26.25 -6.07 12.90
N PRO A 449 -26.98 -7.17 13.14
CA PRO A 449 -28.40 -7.23 12.79
C PRO A 449 -29.20 -6.30 13.73
N GLN A 450 -29.66 -5.19 13.17
CA GLN A 450 -30.50 -4.20 13.86
C GLN A 450 -31.62 -4.86 14.68
N GLY A 451 -31.76 -4.44 15.94
CA GLY A 451 -32.67 -5.01 16.94
C GLY A 451 -32.07 -6.12 17.81
N ARG A 452 -30.81 -6.51 17.60
CA ARG A 452 -30.05 -7.47 18.43
C ARG A 452 -28.69 -6.93 18.88
N GLU A 453 -28.52 -5.62 18.88
CA GLU A 453 -27.24 -4.94 19.11
C GLU A 453 -26.57 -5.42 20.42
N GLN A 454 -27.35 -5.48 21.50
CA GLN A 454 -26.84 -5.90 22.82
C GLN A 454 -26.34 -7.35 22.81
N GLU A 455 -27.07 -8.26 22.14
CA GLU A 455 -26.70 -9.66 22.05
C GLU A 455 -25.41 -9.85 21.25
N VAL A 456 -25.21 -9.06 20.20
CA VAL A 456 -23.98 -9.07 19.39
C VAL A 456 -22.79 -8.55 20.21
N VAL A 457 -22.96 -7.45 20.93
CA VAL A 457 -21.91 -6.88 21.80
C VAL A 457 -21.52 -7.86 22.90
N GLU A 458 -22.48 -8.55 23.51
CA GLU A 458 -22.21 -9.62 24.49
C GLU A 458 -21.46 -10.79 23.84
N ALA A 459 -21.89 -11.25 22.66
CA ALA A 459 -21.25 -12.38 21.97
C ALA A 459 -19.81 -12.08 21.53
N ILE A 460 -19.53 -10.89 20.98
CA ILE A 460 -18.16 -10.50 20.62
C ILE A 460 -17.28 -10.34 21.86
N SER A 461 -17.83 -9.82 22.97
CA SER A 461 -17.10 -9.69 24.23
C SER A 461 -16.76 -11.06 24.84
N ASP A 462 -17.72 -11.99 24.86
CA ASP A 462 -17.51 -13.35 25.38
C ASP A 462 -16.45 -14.12 24.57
N ASP A 463 -16.49 -14.02 23.24
CA ASP A 463 -15.50 -14.65 22.36
C ASP A 463 -14.11 -13.99 22.47
N ALA A 464 -14.05 -12.70 22.81
CA ALA A 464 -12.81 -11.96 23.02
C ALA A 464 -12.20 -12.17 24.40
N ALA A 465 -12.98 -12.60 25.40
CA ALA A 465 -12.56 -12.70 26.80
C ALA A 465 -11.24 -13.48 27.01
N PRO A 466 -10.98 -14.64 26.36
CA PRO A 466 -9.70 -15.33 26.52
C PRO A 466 -8.49 -14.53 26.02
N VAL A 467 -8.69 -13.67 25.01
CA VAL A 467 -7.65 -12.80 24.46
C VAL A 467 -7.41 -11.61 25.39
N VAL A 468 -8.49 -10.99 25.87
CA VAL A 468 -8.44 -9.90 26.87
C VAL A 468 -7.75 -10.36 28.14
N ASP A 469 -8.08 -11.56 28.64
CA ASP A 469 -7.41 -12.17 29.78
C ASP A 469 -5.91 -12.33 29.51
N ALA A 470 -5.50 -12.81 28.33
CA ALA A 470 -4.09 -12.97 28.00
C ALA A 470 -3.32 -11.63 27.89
N MET A 471 -4.02 -10.51 27.68
CA MET A 471 -3.39 -9.18 27.64
C MET A 471 -2.89 -8.71 29.00
N CYS A 472 -3.20 -9.39 30.13
CA CYS A 472 -2.59 -9.07 31.43
C CYS A 472 -1.05 -9.09 31.39
N ALA A 473 -0.46 -9.84 30.46
CA ALA A 473 0.99 -9.88 30.22
C ALA A 473 1.60 -8.51 29.84
N PHE A 474 0.77 -7.56 29.37
CA PHE A 474 1.17 -6.22 28.96
C PHE A 474 0.90 -5.14 30.03
N THR A 475 0.47 -5.54 31.23
CA THR A 475 0.33 -4.65 32.38
C THR A 475 1.60 -4.66 33.22
N ASP A 476 1.82 -3.62 34.03
CA ASP A 476 2.95 -3.59 34.98
C ASP A 476 2.83 -4.67 36.07
N ALA A 477 1.60 -5.13 36.36
CA ALA A 477 1.34 -6.20 37.32
C ALA A 477 1.60 -7.60 36.74
N GLY A 478 1.53 -7.74 35.41
CA GLY A 478 1.50 -9.03 34.72
C GLY A 478 0.20 -9.80 34.96
N CYS A 479 0.23 -11.07 34.58
CA CYS A 479 -0.70 -12.11 35.03
C CYS A 479 -0.15 -12.74 36.34
#